data_AF-A0ABD4KXB5-F1
#
_entry.id   AF-A0ABD4KXB5-F1
#
_cell.length_a   1.000
_cell.length_b   1.000
_cell.length_c   1.000
_cell.angle_alpha   90.00
_cell.angle_beta   90.00
_cell.angle_gamma   90.00
#
_symmetry.space_group_name_H-M   'P 1'
#
loop_
_entity.id
_entity.type
_entity.pdbx_description
1 polymer ?
#
loop_
_entity_poly.entity_id
_entity_poly.type
_entity_poly.pdbx_seq_one_letter_code
_entity_poly.pdbx_strand_id
1 'polypeptide(L)'
;LKDAVNEVFGKVSDWFQVPQTGFISASIRELCNIILLDISNNLDSGKMQFFGDALDIKYTGISVHRLYDCLAVTIQNAIKHGDSNAPITVNVSRTRQQNS
;
A
#
# COMPACT_ATOMS: atom_id res chain seq x y z
N LEU A 1 -0.91 0.84 20.66
CA LEU A 1 -0.79 1.85 19.57
C LEU A 1 0.66 1.99 19.08
N LYS A 2 1.68 1.96 19.95
CA LYS A 2 3.11 2.04 19.56
C LYS A 2 3.62 0.82 18.79
N ASP A 3 3.04 -0.36 19.00
CA ASP A 3 3.53 -1.60 18.38
C ASP A 3 3.26 -1.69 16.87
N ALA A 4 2.09 -1.24 16.41
CA ALA A 4 1.74 -1.26 14.98
C ALA A 4 2.60 -0.29 14.15
N VAL A 5 2.95 0.86 14.74
CA VAL A 5 3.84 1.84 14.12
C VAL A 5 5.26 1.27 14.01
N ASN A 6 5.77 0.66 15.09
CA ASN A 6 7.08 0.01 15.09
C ASN A 6 7.18 -1.14 14.07
N GLU A 7 6.12 -1.94 13.89
CA GLU A 7 6.11 -3.01 12.90
C GLU A 7 6.19 -2.48 11.46
N VAL A 8 5.51 -1.36 11.19
CA VAL A 8 5.56 -0.69 9.88
C VAL A 8 6.94 -0.09 9.61
N PHE A 9 7.53 0.61 10.59
CA PHE A 9 8.88 1.16 10.47
C PHE A 9 9.95 0.09 10.30
N GLY A 10 9.80 -1.07 10.94
CA GLY A 10 10.67 -2.23 10.70
C GLY A 10 10.62 -2.70 9.25
N LYS A 11 9.41 -2.90 8.71
CA LYS A 11 9.21 -3.31 7.31
C LYS A 11 9.79 -2.30 6.31
N VAL A 12 9.64 -1.01 6.56
CA VAL A 12 10.21 0.04 5.70
C VAL A 12 11.73 0.06 5.79
N SER A 13 12.30 -0.16 6.98
CA SER A 13 13.76 -0.19 7.16
C SER A 13 14.41 -1.36 6.43
N ASP A 14 13.72 -2.49 6.38
CA ASP A 14 14.14 -3.67 5.62
C ASP A 14 14.15 -3.43 4.10
N TRP A 15 13.42 -2.42 3.60
CA TRP A 15 13.37 -2.08 2.16
C TRP A 15 14.60 -1.31 1.67
N PHE A 16 15.36 -0.69 2.57
CA PHE A 16 16.52 0.14 2.24
C PHE A 16 17.87 -0.55 2.47
N GLN A 17 17.90 -1.75 3.07
CA GLN A 17 19.14 -2.53 3.19
C GLN A 17 19.44 -3.35 1.93
N VAL A 18 20.72 -3.38 1.55
CA VAL A 18 21.28 -4.23 0.47
C VAL A 18 20.89 -5.69 0.73
N PRO A 19 20.42 -6.47 -0.28
CA PRO A 19 19.69 -7.70 -0.04
C PRO A 19 20.61 -8.80 0.52
N GLN A 20 20.66 -8.92 1.84
CA GLN A 20 21.01 -10.14 2.52
C GLN A 20 19.71 -10.73 3.08
N THR A 21 19.15 -11.67 2.31
CA THR A 21 18.17 -12.69 2.72
C THR A 21 16.82 -12.21 3.26
N GLY A 22 15.81 -12.23 2.37
CA GLY A 22 14.39 -12.20 2.76
C GLY A 22 13.55 -11.52 1.69
N PHE A 23 12.85 -12.27 0.85
CA PHE A 23 11.89 -11.68 -0.10
C PHE A 23 10.79 -11.00 0.72
N ILE A 24 10.81 -9.67 0.74
CA ILE A 24 9.82 -8.90 1.48
C ILE A 24 8.45 -9.14 0.85
N SER A 25 7.44 -9.35 1.70
CA SER A 25 6.08 -9.60 1.28
C SER A 25 5.14 -8.54 1.81
N ALA A 26 4.28 -8.02 0.95
CA ALA A 26 3.28 -7.01 1.32
C ALA A 26 2.01 -7.21 0.50
N SER A 27 0.89 -6.93 1.15
CA SER A 27 -0.43 -6.87 0.52
C SER A 27 -0.73 -5.47 0.01
N ILE A 28 -1.73 -5.31 -0.86
CA ILE A 28 -2.13 -3.98 -1.35
C ILE A 28 -2.55 -3.09 -0.18
N ARG A 29 -3.28 -3.64 0.80
CA ARG A 29 -3.66 -2.90 2.01
C ARG A 29 -2.44 -2.37 2.75
N GLU A 30 -1.42 -3.19 2.97
CA GLU A 30 -0.18 -2.76 3.63
C GLU A 30 0.58 -1.72 2.82
N LEU A 31 0.72 -1.92 1.51
CA LEU A 31 1.38 -0.95 0.64
C LEU A 31 0.69 0.41 0.69
N CYS A 32 -0.64 0.45 0.55
CA CYS A 32 -1.41 1.69 0.66
C CYS A 32 -1.26 2.38 2.02
N ASN A 33 -1.25 1.62 3.11
CA ASN A 33 -1.04 2.18 4.45
C ASN A 33 0.37 2.76 4.62
N ILE A 34 1.39 2.07 4.11
CA ILE A 34 2.78 2.57 4.14
C ILE A 34 2.90 3.87 3.34
N ILE A 35 2.34 3.89 2.14
CA ILE A 35 2.33 5.06 1.26
C ILE A 35 1.62 6.25 1.94
N LEU A 36 0.49 6.02 2.61
CA LEU A 36 -0.23 7.06 3.34
C LEU A 36 0.61 7.66 4.48
N LEU A 37 1.31 6.80 5.24
CA LEU A 37 2.20 7.23 6.31
C LEU A 37 3.40 8.04 5.77
N ASP A 38 3.95 7.64 4.62
CA ASP A 38 5.10 8.29 3.98
C ASP A 38 4.74 9.65 3.36
N ILE A 39 3.65 9.73 2.59
CA ILE A 39 3.22 10.96 1.92
C ILE A 39 2.76 12.01 2.92
N SER A 40 2.16 11.56 4.02
CA SER A 40 1.39 12.44 4.87
C SER A 40 1.88 12.38 6.30
N ASN A 41 2.78 13.31 6.63
CA ASN A 41 3.28 13.54 7.97
C ASN A 41 2.20 13.79 9.05
N ASN A 42 0.89 13.81 8.75
CA ASN A 42 -0.23 13.95 9.71
C ASN A 42 -1.63 13.81 9.03
N LEU A 43 -1.93 12.75 8.26
CA LEU A 43 -3.32 12.50 7.84
C LEU A 43 -3.99 11.41 8.68
N ASP A 44 -5.20 11.71 9.15
CA ASP A 44 -6.09 10.73 9.78
C ASP A 44 -6.34 9.54 8.85
N SER A 45 -6.23 8.33 9.40
CA SER A 45 -6.45 7.05 8.71
C SER A 45 -7.86 6.90 8.11
N GLY A 46 -8.76 7.86 8.33
CA GLY A 46 -10.12 7.89 7.77
C GLY A 46 -10.20 8.33 6.30
N LYS A 47 -9.11 8.76 5.66
CA LYS A 47 -9.14 9.22 4.26
C LYS A 47 -9.05 8.11 3.21
N MET A 48 -8.84 6.85 3.58
CA MET A 48 -8.83 5.75 2.63
C MET A 48 -9.83 4.65 3.00
N GLN A 49 -10.63 4.22 2.02
CA GLN A 49 -11.58 3.13 2.17
C GLN A 49 -11.16 1.96 1.27
N PHE A 50 -11.20 0.76 1.82
CA PHE A 50 -10.76 -0.45 1.14
C PHE A 50 -11.94 -1.37 0.85
N PHE A 51 -12.02 -1.88 -0.38
CA PHE A 51 -13.04 -2.81 -0.85
C PHE A 51 -12.42 -3.96 -1.65
N GLY A 52 -13.16 -5.06 -1.77
CA GLY A 52 -12.78 -6.22 -2.57
C GLY A 52 -12.10 -7.34 -1.80
N ASP A 53 -11.93 -8.49 -2.44
CA ASP A 53 -11.55 -9.79 -1.85
C ASP A 53 -10.06 -10.14 -2.01
N ALA A 54 -9.30 -9.26 -2.65
CA ALA A 54 -7.88 -9.46 -2.96
C ALA A 54 -6.94 -8.48 -2.23
N LEU A 55 -7.47 -7.66 -1.33
CA LEU A 55 -6.69 -6.64 -0.60
C LEU A 55 -5.52 -7.22 0.21
N ASP A 56 -5.72 -8.39 0.80
CA ASP A 56 -4.81 -9.02 1.76
C ASP A 56 -3.90 -10.10 1.11
N ILE A 57 -3.97 -10.25 -0.23
CA ILE A 57 -3.07 -11.12 -0.98
C ILE A 57 -1.65 -10.55 -0.88
N LYS A 58 -0.73 -11.38 -0.39
CA LYS A 58 0.68 -11.03 -0.27
C LYS A 58 1.38 -11.18 -1.62
N TYR A 59 2.01 -10.10 -2.07
CA TYR A 59 2.95 -10.09 -3.18
C TYR A 59 4.36 -10.23 -2.63
N THR A 60 5.29 -10.78 -3.40
CA THR A 60 6.68 -11.03 -2.97
C THR A 60 7.70 -10.58 -4.03
N GLY A 61 8.91 -10.27 -3.57
CA GLY A 61 10.03 -9.92 -4.44
C GLY A 61 9.79 -8.66 -5.27
N ILE A 62 10.29 -8.62 -6.51
CA ILE A 62 10.26 -7.42 -7.36
C ILE A 62 8.84 -6.88 -7.62
N SER A 63 7.83 -7.74 -7.55
CA SER A 63 6.43 -7.33 -7.73
C SER A 63 5.98 -6.33 -6.66
N VAL A 64 6.47 -6.47 -5.41
CA VAL A 64 6.14 -5.57 -4.30
C VAL A 64 6.62 -4.16 -4.59
N HIS A 65 7.87 -4.01 -5.06
CA HIS A 65 8.43 -2.70 -5.40
C HIS A 65 7.67 -2.03 -6.55
N ARG A 66 7.36 -2.80 -7.61
CA ARG A 66 6.59 -2.27 -8.74
C ARG A 66 5.19 -1.83 -8.34
N LEU A 67 4.54 -2.60 -7.47
CA LEU A 67 3.23 -2.24 -6.92
C LEU A 67 3.33 -0.99 -6.05
N TYR A 68 4.36 -0.89 -5.20
CA TYR A 68 4.60 0.29 -4.38
C TYR A 68 4.75 1.54 -5.25
N ASP A 69 5.66 1.54 -6.23
CA ASP A 69 5.94 2.70 -7.07
C ASP A 69 4.68 3.17 -7.82
N CYS A 70 3.92 2.22 -8.37
CA CYS A 70 2.68 2.50 -9.08
C CYS A 70 1.59 3.08 -8.15
N LEU A 71 1.38 2.45 -6.99
CA LEU A 71 0.40 2.90 -6.01
C LEU A 71 0.77 4.27 -5.44
N ALA A 72 2.05 4.51 -5.17
CA ALA A 72 2.52 5.77 -4.60
C ALA A 72 2.17 6.95 -5.50
N VAL A 73 2.51 6.87 -6.79
CA VAL A 73 2.19 7.93 -7.76
C VAL A 73 0.68 8.10 -7.92
N THR A 74 -0.07 7.00 -7.96
CA THR A 74 -1.53 7.04 -8.12
C THR A 74 -2.21 7.70 -6.92
N ILE A 75 -1.81 7.31 -5.71
CA ILE A 75 -2.35 7.85 -4.45
C ILE A 75 -1.96 9.32 -4.30
N GLN A 76 -0.70 9.70 -4.59
CA GLN A 76 -0.28 11.11 -4.56
C GLN A 76 -1.10 11.97 -5.51
N ASN A 77 -1.37 11.50 -6.73
CA ASN A 77 -2.21 12.21 -7.67
C ASN A 77 -3.65 12.34 -7.18
N ALA A 78 -4.21 11.29 -6.59
CA ALA A 78 -5.55 11.34 -5.99
C ALA A 78 -5.61 12.34 -4.82
N ILE A 79 -4.58 12.41 -3.97
CA ILE A 79 -4.50 13.40 -2.87
C ILE A 79 -4.37 14.83 -3.41
N LYS A 80 -3.53 15.02 -4.43
CA LYS A 80 -3.20 16.36 -4.94
C LYS A 80 -4.31 16.98 -5.80
N HIS A 81 -5.04 16.14 -6.54
CA HIS A 81 -6.00 16.58 -7.55
C HIS A 81 -7.44 16.15 -7.26
N GLY A 82 -7.65 15.25 -6.30
CA GLY A 82 -8.97 14.81 -5.88
C GLY A 82 -9.68 15.82 -4.98
N ASP A 83 -10.96 15.56 -4.75
CA ASP A 83 -11.76 16.35 -3.80
C ASP A 83 -11.21 16.16 -2.39
N SER A 84 -10.88 17.27 -1.72
CA SER A 84 -10.31 17.28 -0.37
C SER A 84 -11.25 16.69 0.70
N ASN A 85 -12.55 16.64 0.41
CA ASN A 85 -13.58 16.15 1.32
C ASN A 85 -14.05 14.72 1.01
N ALA A 86 -13.55 14.11 -0.07
CA ALA A 86 -13.87 12.74 -0.45
C ALA A 86 -12.76 11.77 -0.04
N PRO A 87 -13.08 10.57 0.48
CA PRO A 87 -12.08 9.56 0.77
C PRO A 87 -11.57 8.90 -0.51
N ILE A 88 -10.29 8.54 -0.51
CA ILE A 88 -9.68 7.71 -1.56
C ILE A 88 -10.24 6.29 -1.42
N THR A 89 -10.82 5.78 -2.48
CA THR A 89 -11.39 4.42 -2.50
C THR A 89 -10.46 3.48 -3.24
N VAL A 90 -10.02 2.41 -2.57
CA VAL A 90 -9.18 1.35 -3.14
C VAL A 90 -10.00 0.07 -3.23
N ASN A 91 -10.30 -0.37 -4.45
CA ASN A 91 -11.01 -1.62 -4.70
C ASN A 91 -10.07 -2.63 -5.38
N VAL A 92 -9.85 -3.78 -4.74
CA VAL A 92 -8.99 -4.84 -5.25
C VAL A 92 -9.78 -6.14 -5.32
N SER A 93 -10.09 -6.55 -6.54
CA SER A 93 -10.87 -7.76 -6.83
C SER A 93 -10.07 -8.75 -7.67
N ARG A 94 -10.31 -10.05 -7.47
CA ARG A 94 -9.78 -11.08 -8.37
C ARG A 94 -10.62 -11.14 -9.64
N THR A 95 -10.00 -10.89 -10.79
CA THR A 95 -10.64 -11.19 -12.07
C THR A 95 -10.37 -12.65 -12.40
N ARG A 96 -11.40 -13.51 -12.37
CA ARG A 96 -11.31 -14.80 -13.08
C ARG A 96 -11.27 -14.47 -14.56
N GLN A 97 -10.15 -14.71 -15.22
CA GLN A 97 -10.16 -14.85 -16.68
C GLN A 97 -11.05 -16.06 -16.99
N GLN A 98 -12.30 -15.81 -17.37
CA GLN A 98 -13.09 -16.79 -18.08
C GLN A 98 -12.49 -16.89 -19.48
N ASN A 99 -11.68 -17.93 -19.70
CA ASN A 99 -11.31 -18.34 -21.04
C ASN A 99 -12.61 -18.70 -21.78
N SER A 100 -13.03 -17.82 -22.68
CA SER A 100 -14.09 -18.08 -23.67
C SER A 100 -13.45 -18.64 -24.93
#